data_AF-A0A514XGE3-F1
#
_entry.id   AF-A0A514XGE3-F1
#
_cell.length_a   1.000
_cell.length_b   1.000
_cell.length_c   1.000
_cell.angle_alpha   90.00
_cell.angle_beta   90.00
_cell.angle_gamma   90.00
#
_symmetry.space_group_name_H-M   'P 1'
#
loop_
_entity.id
_entity.type
_entity.pdbx_description
1 polymer ?
#
loop_
_entity_poly.entity_id
_entity_poly.type
_entity_poly.pdbx_seq_one_letter_code
_entity_poly.pdbx_strand_id
1 'polypeptide(L)'
;MKALTALILTSFLVLPAFAKKTIWVTGTGSASGSCKGGDSFCPRNLQSRAETTAKNNASSTCTIKGGVSMGIPSCSSHCSPGYISPGNSAWVSCNASCRVSCRVDDNVPGFGLQPNGFFEGTDEEI
;
A
#
# COMPACT_ATOMS: atom_id res chain seq x y z
N MET A 1 -26.44 33.17 -47.46
CA MET A 1 -26.64 31.88 -46.75
C MET A 1 -25.36 31.04 -46.84
N LYS A 2 -24.31 31.37 -46.08
CA LYS A 2 -23.00 30.65 -46.12
C LYS A 2 -22.30 30.62 -44.75
N ALA A 3 -23.06 30.75 -43.66
CA ALA A 3 -22.49 30.89 -42.31
C ALA A 3 -22.95 29.81 -41.32
N LEU A 4 -23.59 28.74 -41.80
CA LEU A 4 -24.22 27.74 -40.92
C LEU A 4 -23.58 26.34 -41.00
N THR A 5 -22.64 26.11 -41.91
CA THR A 5 -22.00 24.80 -42.13
C THR A 5 -20.59 24.68 -41.54
N ALA A 6 -20.15 25.64 -40.70
CA ALA A 6 -18.83 25.63 -40.08
C ALA A 6 -18.85 25.39 -38.56
N LEU A 7 -20.01 25.04 -37.98
CA LEU A 7 -20.18 24.94 -36.52
C LEU A 7 -20.32 23.48 -36.01
N ILE A 8 -20.15 22.49 -36.88
CA ILE A 8 -20.41 21.07 -36.53
C ILE A 8 -19.11 20.25 -36.42
N LEU A 9 -17.93 20.79 -36.73
CA LEU A 9 -16.69 20.00 -36.83
C LEU A 9 -15.68 20.14 -35.68
N THR A 10 -15.99 20.85 -34.59
CA THR A 10 -15.04 21.08 -33.47
C THR A 10 -15.60 20.73 -32.10
N SER A 11 -16.52 19.76 -32.02
CA SER A 11 -16.77 19.02 -30.78
C SER A 11 -16.05 17.68 -30.85
N PHE A 12 -14.72 17.72 -31.03
CA PHE A 12 -13.87 16.60 -30.65
C PHE A 12 -14.03 16.45 -29.13
N LEU A 13 -14.93 15.56 -28.74
CA LEU A 13 -15.07 15.02 -27.40
C LEU A 13 -13.69 14.50 -26.99
N VAL A 14 -12.92 15.33 -26.29
CA VAL A 14 -11.76 14.89 -25.52
C VAL A 14 -12.36 14.12 -24.34
N LEU A 15 -12.74 12.87 -24.59
CA LEU A 15 -12.94 11.90 -23.51
C LEU A 15 -11.56 11.73 -22.89
N PRO A 16 -11.34 12.12 -21.61
CA PRO A 16 -10.12 11.72 -20.94
C PRO A 16 -10.09 10.19 -20.97
N ALA A 17 -9.13 9.61 -21.69
CA ALA A 17 -8.89 8.18 -21.63
C ALA A 17 -8.41 7.90 -20.20
N PHE A 18 -9.29 7.37 -19.37
CA PHE A 18 -8.99 7.00 -18.00
C PHE A 18 -7.98 5.85 -18.03
N ALA A 19 -6.70 6.17 -17.92
CA ALA A 19 -5.68 5.17 -17.68
C ALA A 19 -5.78 4.73 -16.21
N LYS A 20 -5.86 3.42 -16.00
CA LYS A 20 -5.82 2.79 -14.68
C LYS A 20 -4.46 2.18 -14.51
N LYS A 21 -3.66 2.70 -13.59
CA LYS A 21 -2.32 2.19 -13.32
C LYS A 21 -2.35 1.27 -12.11
N THR A 22 -1.73 0.10 -12.23
CA THR A 22 -1.49 -0.76 -11.05
C THR A 22 -0.10 -0.47 -10.52
N ILE A 23 -0.02 -0.01 -9.26
CA ILE A 23 1.23 0.15 -8.51
C ILE A 23 1.30 -0.92 -7.43
N TRP A 24 2.50 -1.15 -6.90
CA TRP A 24 2.69 -2.02 -5.75
C TRP A 24 3.00 -1.18 -4.53
N VAL A 25 2.29 -1.45 -3.44
CA VAL A 25 2.45 -0.75 -2.17
C VAL A 25 2.85 -1.75 -1.12
N THR A 26 3.82 -1.38 -0.29
CA THR A 26 4.32 -2.21 0.80
C THR A 26 3.91 -1.58 2.12
N GLY A 27 3.29 -2.36 2.99
CA GLY A 27 2.99 -1.96 4.36
C GLY A 27 3.74 -2.84 5.35
N THR A 28 4.14 -2.25 6.46
CA THR A 28 4.85 -2.94 7.54
C THR A 28 3.99 -2.97 8.79
N GLY A 29 4.13 -4.04 9.56
CA GLY A 29 3.42 -4.24 10.81
C GLY A 29 4.30 -4.99 11.81
N SER A 30 4.09 -4.70 13.08
CA SER A 30 4.82 -5.36 14.16
C SER A 30 3.88 -5.68 15.31
N ALA A 31 4.11 -6.81 15.96
CA ALA A 31 3.40 -7.20 17.17
C ALA A 31 4.37 -7.93 18.09
N SER A 32 4.30 -7.63 19.38
CA SER A 32 5.16 -8.26 20.38
C SER A 32 4.37 -8.62 21.63
N GLY A 33 4.82 -9.65 22.34
CA GLY A 33 4.22 -10.06 23.60
C GLY A 33 5.00 -11.17 24.29
N SER A 34 4.64 -11.44 25.54
CA SER A 34 5.20 -12.54 26.30
C SER A 34 4.49 -13.85 25.93
N CYS A 35 5.25 -14.83 25.44
CA CYS A 35 4.74 -16.15 25.09
C CYS A 35 5.35 -17.22 25.99
N LYS A 36 4.53 -18.19 26.39
CA LYS A 36 4.97 -19.38 27.12
C LYS A 36 5.39 -20.48 26.14
N GLY A 37 6.47 -21.16 26.45
CA GLY A 37 6.91 -22.33 25.70
C GLY A 37 5.95 -23.49 25.84
N GLY A 38 5.76 -24.19 24.73
CA GLY A 38 4.69 -25.19 24.58
C GLY A 38 3.37 -24.61 24.04
N ASP A 39 3.19 -23.29 24.04
CA ASP A 39 2.02 -22.65 23.46
C ASP A 39 2.33 -22.15 22.03
N SER A 40 1.91 -22.93 21.03
CA SER A 40 2.04 -22.57 19.62
C SER A 40 1.06 -21.48 19.17
N PHE A 41 0.04 -21.17 19.97
CA PHE A 41 -0.98 -20.17 19.64
C PHE A 41 -0.44 -18.75 19.82
N CYS A 42 0.37 -18.51 20.85
CA CYS A 42 0.92 -17.19 21.12
C CYS A 42 1.77 -16.61 19.98
N PRO A 43 2.85 -17.27 19.50
CA PRO A 43 3.66 -16.73 18.41
C PRO A 43 2.86 -16.62 17.10
N ARG A 44 1.93 -17.55 16.83
CA ARG A 44 1.03 -17.48 15.66
C ARG A 44 0.07 -16.29 15.72
N ASN A 45 -0.46 -15.97 16.89
CA ASN A 45 -1.35 -14.82 17.07
C ASN A 45 -0.58 -13.51 16.86
N LEU A 46 0.64 -13.39 17.40
CA LEU A 46 1.51 -12.24 17.15
C LEU A 46 1.86 -12.10 15.66
N GLN A 47 2.19 -13.21 15.00
CA GLN A 47 2.46 -13.24 13.56
C GLN A 47 1.25 -12.74 12.75
N SER A 48 0.07 -13.31 13.01
CA SER A 48 -1.18 -12.93 12.34
C SER A 48 -1.55 -11.46 12.58
N ARG A 49 -1.33 -10.94 13.79
CA ARG A 49 -1.51 -9.51 14.09
C ARG A 49 -0.54 -8.64 13.32
N ALA A 50 0.74 -9.00 13.27
CA ALA A 50 1.74 -8.25 12.52
C ALA A 50 1.37 -8.20 11.02
N GLU A 51 0.97 -9.33 10.43
CA GLU A 51 0.52 -9.42 9.03
C GLU A 51 -0.75 -8.61 8.77
N THR A 52 -1.73 -8.68 9.67
CA THR A 52 -2.97 -7.90 9.56
C THR A 52 -2.66 -6.40 9.58
N THR A 53 -1.80 -5.95 10.49
CA THR A 53 -1.36 -4.55 10.56
C THR A 53 -0.62 -4.14 9.28
N ALA A 54 0.30 -4.98 8.79
CA ALA A 54 1.05 -4.72 7.57
C ALA A 54 0.12 -4.59 6.35
N LYS A 55 -0.87 -5.49 6.22
CA LYS A 55 -1.88 -5.45 5.17
C LYS A 55 -2.73 -4.18 5.25
N ASN A 56 -3.19 -3.82 6.44
CA ASN A 56 -4.00 -2.62 6.65
C ASN A 56 -3.21 -1.35 6.32
N ASN A 57 -1.93 -1.29 6.70
CA ASN A 57 -1.03 -0.19 6.36
C ASN A 57 -0.84 -0.08 4.84
N ALA A 58 -0.59 -1.20 4.16
CA ALA A 58 -0.45 -1.23 2.70
C ALA A 58 -1.73 -0.76 2.00
N SER A 59 -2.89 -1.21 2.50
CA SER A 59 -4.20 -0.82 1.97
C SER A 59 -4.52 0.64 2.23
N SER A 60 -4.24 1.14 3.43
CA SER A 60 -4.42 2.55 3.77
C SER A 60 -3.53 3.44 2.90
N THR A 61 -2.28 3.05 2.69
CA THR A 61 -1.36 3.74 1.77
C THR A 61 -1.89 3.74 0.33
N CYS A 62 -2.50 2.63 -0.11
CA CYS A 62 -3.16 2.58 -1.42
C CYS A 62 -4.35 3.58 -1.50
N THR A 63 -5.19 3.62 -0.47
CA THR A 63 -6.32 4.57 -0.38
C THR A 63 -5.85 6.02 -0.33
N ILE A 64 -4.76 6.33 0.39
CA ILE A 64 -4.17 7.68 0.44
C ILE A 64 -3.67 8.11 -0.95
N LYS A 65 -3.16 7.17 -1.75
CA LYS A 65 -2.80 7.40 -3.15
C LYS A 65 -4.02 7.47 -4.08
N GLY A 66 -5.24 7.44 -3.52
CA GLY A 66 -6.52 7.43 -4.23
C GLY A 66 -6.73 6.20 -5.09
N GLY A 67 -6.13 5.08 -4.70
CA GLY A 67 -6.31 3.79 -5.36
C GLY A 67 -7.15 2.81 -4.54
N VAL A 68 -7.50 1.72 -5.20
CA VAL A 68 -8.18 0.56 -4.62
C VAL A 68 -7.22 -0.62 -4.56
N SER A 69 -7.13 -1.24 -3.38
CA SER A 69 -6.33 -2.45 -3.16
C SER A 69 -6.92 -3.61 -3.96
N MET A 70 -6.08 -4.25 -4.77
CA MET A 70 -6.46 -5.36 -5.64
C MET A 70 -5.68 -6.64 -5.27
N GLY A 71 -6.36 -7.78 -5.37
CA GLY A 71 -5.75 -9.10 -5.27
C GLY A 71 -5.40 -9.55 -3.85
N ILE A 72 -4.69 -10.68 -3.77
CA ILE A 72 -4.25 -11.29 -2.52
C ILE A 72 -2.90 -10.65 -2.14
N PRO A 73 -2.75 -10.09 -0.91
CA PRO A 73 -1.48 -9.56 -0.43
C PRO A 73 -0.40 -10.65 -0.40
N SER A 74 0.82 -10.32 -0.81
CA SER A 74 1.98 -11.15 -0.54
C SER A 74 2.62 -10.68 0.76
N CYS A 75 2.48 -11.48 1.81
CA CYS A 75 3.00 -11.17 3.14
C CYS A 75 4.20 -12.06 3.47
N SER A 76 5.23 -11.44 4.04
CA SER A 76 6.37 -12.10 4.65
C SER A 76 6.42 -11.68 6.11
N SER A 77 6.48 -12.64 7.02
CA SER A 77 6.53 -12.39 8.45
C SER A 77 7.66 -13.16 9.11
N HIS A 78 8.24 -12.57 10.15
CA HIS A 78 9.33 -13.16 10.92
C HIS A 78 9.08 -12.88 12.40
N CYS A 79 9.15 -13.95 13.21
CA CYS A 79 8.99 -13.88 14.65
C CYS A 79 10.24 -14.39 15.34
N SER A 80 10.72 -13.64 16.34
CA SER A 80 11.87 -14.01 17.14
C SER A 80 11.56 -13.89 18.63
N PRO A 81 11.86 -14.92 19.45
CA PRO A 81 12.35 -16.25 19.06
C PRO A 81 11.26 -17.11 18.41
N GLY A 82 11.62 -17.92 17.40
CA GLY A 82 10.67 -18.81 16.70
C GLY A 82 10.29 -20.08 17.46
N TYR A 83 11.03 -20.39 18.53
CA TYR A 83 10.76 -21.52 19.42
C TYR A 83 11.02 -21.10 20.87
N ILE A 84 10.17 -21.55 21.78
CA ILE A 84 10.30 -21.34 23.22
C ILE A 84 10.16 -22.71 23.88
N SER A 85 11.20 -23.13 24.60
CA SER A 85 11.18 -24.42 25.28
C SER A 85 10.05 -24.49 26.31
N PRO A 86 9.33 -25.63 26.39
CA PRO A 86 8.25 -25.81 27.36
C PRO A 86 8.74 -25.54 28.79
N GLY A 87 7.92 -24.81 29.57
CA GLY A 87 8.27 -24.37 30.93
C GLY A 87 8.98 -23.02 31.02
N ASN A 88 9.41 -22.43 29.90
CA ASN A 88 9.98 -21.08 29.85
C ASN A 88 8.97 -20.07 29.29
N SER A 89 9.17 -18.78 29.58
CA SER A 89 8.50 -17.69 28.86
C SER A 89 9.53 -16.78 28.22
N ALA A 90 9.26 -16.34 27.00
CA ALA A 90 10.11 -15.43 26.27
C ALA A 90 9.29 -14.29 25.67
N TRP A 91 9.92 -13.13 25.52
CA TRP A 91 9.35 -12.04 24.76
C TRP A 91 9.52 -12.34 23.27
N VAL A 92 8.39 -12.51 22.58
CA VAL A 92 8.35 -12.73 21.13
C VAL A 92 8.04 -11.41 20.45
N SER A 93 8.83 -11.08 19.45
CA SER A 93 8.61 -9.96 18.55
C SER A 93 8.42 -10.48 17.14
N CYS A 94 7.29 -10.14 16.53
CA CYS A 94 6.95 -10.45 15.16
C CYS A 94 6.95 -9.18 14.33
N ASN A 95 7.60 -9.22 13.19
CA ASN A 95 7.53 -8.20 12.15
C ASN A 95 6.95 -8.84 10.89
N ALA A 96 6.07 -8.12 10.19
CA ALA A 96 5.55 -8.52 8.91
C ALA A 96 5.63 -7.37 7.91
N SER A 97 5.90 -7.74 6.66
CA SER A 97 5.85 -6.86 5.50
C SER A 97 4.90 -7.47 4.48
N CYS A 98 3.88 -6.71 4.09
CA CYS A 98 2.88 -7.13 3.12
C CYS A 98 2.91 -6.21 1.91
N ARG A 99 3.00 -6.81 0.73
CA ARG A 99 2.92 -6.12 -0.56
C ARG A 99 1.53 -6.35 -1.17
N VAL A 100 0.85 -5.27 -1.50
CA VAL A 100 -0.46 -5.28 -2.15
C VAL A 100 -0.37 -4.62 -3.52
N SER A 101 -1.13 -5.13 -4.49
CA SER A 101 -1.33 -4.41 -5.74
C SER A 101 -2.41 -3.35 -5.53
N CYS A 102 -2.21 -2.15 -6.04
CA CYS A 102 -3.08 -1.01 -5.85
C CYS A 102 -3.40 -0.43 -7.23
N ARG A 103 -4.67 -0.38 -7.60
CA ARG A 103 -5.11 0.30 -8.82
C ARG A 103 -5.41 1.74 -8.48
N VAL A 104 -4.61 2.65 -8.99
CA VAL A 104 -4.83 4.09 -8.91
C VAL A 104 -5.43 4.57 -10.23
N ASP A 105 -6.47 5.39 -10.14
CA ASP A 105 -7.00 6.13 -11.28
C ASP A 105 -6.19 7.44 -11.38
N ASP A 106 -5.73 7.82 -12.57
CA ASP A 106 -4.87 9.00 -12.79
C ASP A 106 -5.56 10.36 -12.49
N ASN A 107 -6.77 10.36 -11.89
CA ASN A 107 -7.57 11.55 -11.65
C ASN A 107 -8.00 11.69 -10.17
N VAL A 108 -7.02 11.57 -9.26
CA VAL A 108 -7.16 12.09 -7.90
C VAL A 108 -6.66 13.55 -7.93
N PRO A 109 -7.55 14.56 -7.89
CA PRO A 109 -7.11 15.95 -7.76
C PRO A 109 -6.46 16.11 -6.38
N GLY A 110 -5.14 16.01 -6.31
CA GLY A 110 -4.42 16.14 -5.05
C GLY A 110 -2.94 15.82 -5.09
N PHE A 111 -2.48 14.92 -5.96
CA PHE A 111 -1.04 14.67 -6.11
C PHE A 111 -0.71 14.40 -7.57
N GLY A 112 -0.12 15.41 -8.21
CA GLY A 112 0.33 15.35 -9.59
C GLY A 112 1.20 14.14 -9.83
N LEU A 113 0.75 13.27 -10.74
CA LEU A 113 1.68 12.58 -11.61
C LEU A 113 2.37 13.66 -12.42
N GLN A 114 3.61 14.01 -12.05
CA GLN A 114 4.53 14.66 -12.98
C GLN A 114 4.87 13.61 -14.06
N PRO A 115 4.42 13.77 -15.31
CA PRO A 115 5.00 13.04 -16.42
C PRO A 115 6.15 13.92 -16.94
N ASN A 116 7.38 13.64 -16.54
CA ASN A 116 8.61 14.35 -16.96
C ASN A 116 8.85 15.72 -16.27
N GLY A 117 9.11 15.71 -14.97
CA GLY A 117 9.58 16.88 -14.24
C GLY A 117 10.86 16.56 -13.46
N PHE A 118 11.96 17.16 -13.92
CA PHE A 118 13.20 17.36 -13.20
C PHE A 118 12.96 17.64 -11.70
N PHE A 119 13.63 16.87 -10.82
CA PHE A 119 13.67 17.15 -9.38
C PHE A 119 14.60 18.36 -9.20
N GLU A 120 14.05 19.57 -9.22
CA GLU A 120 14.72 20.74 -8.65
C GLU A 120 14.34 20.78 -7.17
N GLY A 121 15.08 20.00 -6.38
CA GLY A 121 15.11 20.20 -4.93
C GLY A 121 16.01 21.39 -4.68
N THR A 122 15.42 22.56 -4.42
CA THR A 122 16.13 23.66 -3.77
C THR A 122 16.40 23.24 -2.33
N ASP A 123 17.68 23.10 -2.00
CA ASP A 123 18.17 23.09 -0.64
C ASP A 123 17.75 24.40 0.04
N GLU A 124 16.77 24.36 0.95
CA GLU A 124 16.60 25.42 1.94
C GLU A 124 17.56 25.12 3.11
N GLU A 125 18.70 25.82 3.04
CA GLU A 125 19.62 26.08 4.15
C GLU A 125 18.88 26.63 5.37
N ILE A 126 19.32 26.19 6.56
CA ILE A 126 19.19 26.94 7.82
C ILE A 126 20.42 27.83 7.95
#